data_AF-A0A918TZQ3-F1
#
_entry.id   AF-A0A918TZQ3-F1
#
_cell.length_a   1.000
_cell.length_b   1.000
_cell.length_c   1.000
_cell.angle_alpha   90.00
_cell.angle_beta   90.00
_cell.angle_gamma   90.00
#
_symmetry.space_group_name_H-M   'P 1'
#
loop_
_entity.id
_entity.type
_entity.pdbx_description
1 polymer ?
#
loop_
_entity_poly.entity_id
_entity_poly.type
_entity_poly.pdbx_seq_one_letter_code
_entity_poly.pdbx_strand_id
1 'polypeptide(L)'
;MTQSAKTFGIGCAALLLSGVSALAQEACGTYVVAAGDNLRLIARSAYGDADMYRAIFEANILAIGKKADLIEIGTVLSIPCDPSAVAAEVIDPAKEPVTEPVMITTAAAEVKAEPPKDAESEPSAAAIPAEVKTFGIVTGNGYAPFTDETLPGGGMVTQLVEMGIFRADPAIPYNLTFINDWQAHIDALLPSGAYDLSFPWVRPDCEAGAMLSAGDQARCDNFVFSAPLYEIVDGFFATRGSGLALATNYADLEGKRICRPEGYTTGVLDAVGLSVPKIELMRPADTEDCFEALMAGKVDLVSIDAEVGDTAIANLGIAADVDSNPYLTTLQSLHVIAHKSNPEAVELIAKLDGGVVEMYESGEWYDIVSTALASNMEK
;
A
#
# COMPACT_ATOMS: atom_id res chain seq x y z
N MET A 1 -52.92 9.09 67.35
CA MET A 1 -52.21 7.96 67.99
C MET A 1 -50.95 7.73 67.17
N THR A 2 -49.86 8.34 67.61
CA THR A 2 -48.68 7.72 68.28
C THR A 2 -47.52 7.53 67.29
N GLN A 3 -46.44 8.23 67.64
CA GLN A 3 -45.09 8.21 67.08
C GLN A 3 -44.54 6.79 66.84
N SER A 4 -43.66 6.67 65.84
CA SER A 4 -42.33 6.13 66.12
C SER A 4 -41.35 6.57 65.03
N ALA A 5 -40.42 7.44 65.42
CA ALA A 5 -39.25 7.80 64.63
C ALA A 5 -38.19 6.70 64.79
N LYS A 6 -37.61 6.24 63.68
CA LYS A 6 -36.32 5.54 63.68
C LYS A 6 -35.44 6.10 62.58
N THR A 7 -34.47 6.88 63.03
CA THR A 7 -33.27 7.34 62.33
C THR A 7 -32.45 6.11 61.91
N PHE A 8 -32.06 6.03 60.64
CA PHE A 8 -30.98 5.13 60.22
C PHE A 8 -30.09 5.85 59.21
N GLY A 9 -28.79 5.78 59.49
CA GLY A 9 -27.77 6.68 58.98
C GLY A 9 -27.50 6.58 57.48
N ILE A 10 -27.13 7.74 56.92
CA ILE A 10 -26.56 7.90 55.59
C ILE A 10 -25.12 7.35 55.63
N GLY A 11 -24.93 6.14 55.09
CA GLY A 11 -23.61 5.63 54.76
C GLY A 11 -23.26 6.03 53.33
N CYS A 12 -22.46 7.09 53.16
CA CYS A 12 -21.78 7.39 51.91
C CYS A 12 -20.75 6.29 51.63
N ALA A 13 -21.12 5.28 50.83
CA ALA A 13 -20.14 4.41 50.19
C ALA A 13 -19.60 5.14 48.96
N ALA A 14 -18.42 5.76 49.11
CA ALA A 14 -17.64 6.24 47.98
C ALA A 14 -17.16 5.00 47.19
N LEU A 15 -17.85 4.70 46.09
CA LEU A 15 -17.34 3.82 45.04
C LEU A 15 -16.17 4.55 44.38
N LEU A 16 -14.96 4.21 44.82
CA LEU A 16 -13.74 4.48 44.06
C LEU A 16 -13.83 3.67 42.77
N LEU A 17 -14.26 4.32 41.69
CA LEU A 17 -13.98 3.90 40.33
C LEU A 17 -12.47 3.97 40.17
N SER A 18 -11.77 2.91 40.57
CA SER A 18 -10.42 2.66 40.11
C SER A 18 -10.52 2.51 38.60
N GLY A 19 -10.14 3.58 37.89
CA GLY A 19 -9.91 3.52 36.46
C GLY A 19 -8.98 2.35 36.20
N VAL A 20 -9.47 1.35 35.48
CA VAL A 20 -8.61 0.40 34.81
C VAL A 20 -7.92 1.25 33.75
N SER A 21 -6.78 1.82 34.11
CA SER A 21 -5.81 2.27 33.12
C SER A 21 -5.61 1.08 32.20
N ALA A 22 -6.04 1.22 30.94
CA ALA A 22 -5.66 0.32 29.87
C ALA A 22 -4.15 0.18 29.97
N LEU A 23 -3.69 -0.98 30.41
CA LEU A 23 -2.28 -1.31 30.33
C LEU A 23 -2.02 -1.40 28.82
N ALA A 24 -1.41 -0.35 28.27
CA ALA A 24 -0.49 -0.56 27.17
C ALA A 24 0.45 -1.66 27.67
N GLN A 25 0.30 -2.87 27.13
CA GLN A 25 1.24 -3.95 27.38
C GLN A 25 2.62 -3.35 27.07
N GLU A 26 3.57 -3.42 28.00
CA GLU A 26 4.95 -2.99 27.74
C GLU A 26 5.43 -3.74 26.51
N ALA A 27 5.43 -3.06 25.36
CA ALA A 27 5.81 -3.61 24.05
C ALA A 27 7.32 -3.83 23.94
N CYS A 28 8.07 -3.61 25.03
CA CYS A 28 9.51 -3.73 25.08
C CYS A 28 9.92 -5.07 25.67
N GLY A 29 10.80 -5.79 24.99
CA GLY A 29 11.38 -6.99 25.57
C GLY A 29 12.06 -7.87 24.54
N THR A 30 12.15 -9.15 24.86
CA THR A 30 12.61 -10.16 23.91
C THR A 30 11.46 -11.07 23.52
N TYR A 31 11.32 -11.34 22.24
CA TYR A 31 10.34 -12.25 21.69
C TYR A 31 11.05 -13.49 21.14
N VAL A 32 10.53 -14.69 21.45
CA VAL A 32 11.06 -15.94 20.90
C VAL A 32 10.18 -16.36 19.75
N VAL A 33 10.75 -16.42 18.56
CA VAL A 33 10.04 -16.75 17.32
C VAL A 33 9.43 -18.14 17.39
N ALA A 34 8.13 -18.23 17.15
CA ALA A 34 7.35 -19.44 17.09
C ALA A 34 7.05 -19.85 15.64
N ALA A 35 6.57 -21.09 15.46
CA ALA A 35 6.15 -21.58 14.16
C ALA A 35 4.94 -20.77 13.65
N GLY A 36 5.03 -20.25 12.42
CA GLY A 36 3.98 -19.42 11.80
C GLY A 36 4.12 -17.92 12.10
N ASP A 37 5.15 -17.49 12.82
CA ASP A 37 5.41 -16.07 13.01
C ASP A 37 6.00 -15.42 11.75
N ASN A 38 5.64 -14.16 11.54
CA ASN A 38 6.36 -13.23 10.69
C ASN A 38 6.52 -11.89 11.42
N LEU A 39 7.42 -11.02 10.94
CA LEU A 39 7.72 -9.76 11.62
C LEU A 39 6.52 -8.83 11.76
N ARG A 40 5.54 -8.87 10.84
CA ARG A 40 4.30 -8.08 10.95
C ARG A 40 3.36 -8.62 12.01
N LEU A 41 3.22 -9.94 12.12
CA LEU A 41 2.42 -10.56 13.18
C LEU A 41 3.02 -10.25 14.55
N ILE A 42 4.35 -10.29 14.66
CA ILE A 42 5.07 -9.91 15.87
C ILE A 42 4.88 -8.41 16.16
N ALA A 43 5.01 -7.54 15.15
CA ALA A 43 4.78 -6.10 15.30
C ALA A 43 3.34 -5.79 15.73
N ARG A 44 2.35 -6.42 15.13
CA ARG A 44 0.94 -6.28 15.52
C ARG A 44 0.72 -6.74 16.96
N SER A 45 1.32 -7.86 17.35
CA SER A 45 1.22 -8.40 18.72
C SER A 45 1.91 -7.48 19.74
N ALA A 46 3.08 -6.95 19.41
CA ALA A 46 3.87 -6.11 20.29
C ALA A 46 3.33 -4.67 20.40
N TYR A 47 3.06 -4.04 19.26
CA TYR A 47 2.76 -2.61 19.15
C TYR A 47 1.30 -2.30 18.88
N GLY A 48 0.47 -3.31 18.57
CA GLY A 48 -0.87 -3.10 18.00
C GLY A 48 -0.83 -2.65 16.54
N ASP A 49 0.36 -2.48 15.97
CA ASP A 49 0.58 -1.96 14.63
C ASP A 49 1.55 -2.87 13.86
N ALA A 50 1.04 -3.46 12.77
CA ALA A 50 1.81 -4.35 11.92
C ALA A 50 2.90 -3.62 11.12
N ASP A 51 2.82 -2.29 11.00
CA ASP A 51 3.70 -1.47 10.17
C ASP A 51 5.02 -1.15 10.87
N MET A 52 5.08 -1.40 12.18
CA MET A 52 6.29 -1.30 13.00
C MET A 52 7.26 -2.48 12.80
N TYR A 53 7.00 -3.37 11.83
CA TYR A 53 7.85 -4.52 11.51
C TYR A 53 9.27 -4.12 11.11
N ARG A 54 9.45 -2.97 10.43
CA ARG A 54 10.78 -2.46 10.06
C ARG A 54 11.64 -2.13 11.27
N ALA A 55 11.05 -1.52 12.30
CA ALA A 55 11.77 -1.23 13.54
C ALA A 55 12.23 -2.53 14.25
N ILE A 56 11.42 -3.59 14.20
CA ILE A 56 11.83 -4.91 14.71
C ILE A 56 12.96 -5.47 13.85
N PHE A 57 12.85 -5.43 12.53
CA PHE A 57 13.90 -5.92 11.65
C PHE A 57 15.24 -5.21 11.91
N GLU A 58 15.23 -3.89 11.93
CA GLU A 58 16.41 -3.03 12.11
C GLU A 58 17.13 -3.30 13.44
N ALA A 59 16.35 -3.45 14.53
CA ALA A 59 16.90 -3.80 15.84
C ALA A 59 17.51 -5.22 15.89
N ASN A 60 17.20 -6.09 14.92
CA ASN A 60 17.56 -7.50 14.90
C ASN A 60 18.33 -7.95 13.66
N ILE A 61 18.88 -7.04 12.86
CA ILE A 61 19.63 -7.37 11.63
C ILE A 61 20.72 -8.43 11.90
N LEU A 62 21.37 -8.39 13.07
CA LEU A 62 22.40 -9.37 13.43
C LEU A 62 21.84 -10.77 13.74
N ALA A 63 20.62 -10.86 14.24
CA ALA A 63 19.97 -12.13 14.57
C ALA A 63 19.24 -12.74 13.36
N ILE A 64 18.65 -11.91 12.51
CA ILE A 64 17.86 -12.31 11.34
C ILE A 64 18.76 -12.50 10.11
N GLY A 65 19.84 -11.73 10.01
CA GLY A 65 20.69 -11.67 8.83
C GLY A 65 20.17 -10.69 7.77
N LYS A 66 20.83 -10.68 6.60
CA LYS A 66 20.52 -9.75 5.50
C LYS A 66 19.23 -10.08 4.73
N LYS A 67 18.74 -11.30 4.91
CA LYS A 67 17.51 -11.82 4.30
C LYS A 67 16.49 -11.92 5.43
N ALA A 68 15.47 -11.06 5.41
CA ALA A 68 14.42 -11.07 6.43
C ALA A 68 13.53 -12.33 6.37
N ASP A 69 13.74 -13.12 5.32
CA ASP A 69 13.15 -14.38 4.88
C ASP A 69 13.06 -15.44 5.99
N LEU A 70 13.97 -15.41 6.97
CA LEU A 70 14.12 -16.49 7.96
C LEU A 70 14.28 -15.94 9.38
N ILE A 71 13.16 -15.54 9.99
CA ILE A 71 13.11 -15.60 11.45
C ILE A 71 13.01 -17.08 11.84
N GLU A 72 14.14 -17.69 12.19
CA GLU A 72 14.17 -19.11 12.55
C GLU A 72 13.39 -19.31 13.86
N ILE A 73 12.62 -20.39 13.95
CA ILE A 73 11.93 -20.78 15.18
C ILE A 73 12.96 -20.89 16.31
N GLY A 74 12.71 -20.19 17.41
CA GLY A 74 13.62 -20.09 18.55
C GLY A 74 14.58 -18.90 18.51
N THR A 75 14.62 -18.12 17.42
CA THR A 75 15.34 -16.84 17.38
C THR A 75 14.79 -15.90 18.43
N VAL A 76 15.68 -15.28 19.20
CA VAL A 76 15.31 -14.29 20.20
C VAL A 76 15.46 -12.91 19.57
N LEU A 77 14.33 -12.25 19.31
CA LEU A 77 14.27 -10.90 18.77
C LEU A 77 14.17 -9.88 19.91
N SER A 78 14.94 -8.81 19.83
CA SER A 78 14.78 -7.60 20.62
C SER A 78 13.63 -6.77 20.06
N ILE A 79 12.61 -6.49 20.86
CA ILE A 79 11.47 -5.66 20.47
C ILE A 79 11.69 -4.25 21.06
N PRO A 80 12.03 -3.24 20.24
CA PRO A 80 12.27 -1.87 20.70
C PRO A 80 11.09 -1.27 21.47
N CYS A 81 11.37 -0.48 22.51
CA CYS A 81 10.32 0.26 23.22
C CYS A 81 9.67 1.36 22.41
N ASP A 82 10.46 2.00 21.56
CA ASP A 82 10.04 3.12 20.74
C ASP A 82 10.38 2.76 19.29
N PRO A 83 9.42 2.18 18.55
CA PRO A 83 9.65 1.80 17.16
C PRO A 83 9.87 3.04 16.27
N SER A 84 9.37 4.22 16.67
CA SER A 84 9.58 5.48 15.95
C SER A 84 10.97 6.07 16.17
N ALA A 85 11.61 5.83 17.32
CA ALA A 85 12.98 6.29 17.58
C ALA A 85 14.03 5.53 16.74
N VAL A 86 13.78 4.26 16.42
CA VAL A 86 14.68 3.46 15.56
C VAL A 86 14.61 3.96 14.11
N ALA A 87 13.42 4.36 13.65
CA ALA A 87 13.23 5.03 12.36
C ALA A 87 13.80 6.48 12.30
N ALA A 88 14.04 7.10 13.47
CA ALA A 88 14.46 8.50 13.58
C ALA A 88 15.97 8.72 13.72
N GLU A 89 16.81 7.68 13.83
CA GLU A 89 18.28 7.81 13.68
C GLU A 89 18.69 7.94 12.20
N VAL A 90 18.04 8.85 11.48
CA VAL A 90 18.53 9.44 10.23
C VAL A 90 19.16 10.77 10.61
N ILE A 91 20.48 10.82 10.49
CA ILE A 91 21.38 11.87 11.00
C ILE A 91 20.95 13.28 10.54
N ASP A 92 20.72 14.16 11.50
CA ASP A 92 20.61 15.63 11.34
C ASP A 92 22.02 16.23 11.08
N PRO A 93 22.34 16.76 9.88
CA PRO A 93 23.70 17.16 9.51
C PRO A 93 23.97 18.63 9.86
N ALA A 94 23.68 19.06 11.09
CA ALA A 94 23.87 20.46 11.49
C ALA A 94 24.41 20.63 12.91
N LYS A 95 25.54 19.98 13.25
CA LYS A 95 26.38 20.45 14.36
C LYS A 95 27.82 19.94 14.30
N GLU A 96 28.69 20.65 13.59
CA GLU A 96 30.14 20.51 13.76
C GLU A 96 30.62 21.31 14.99
N PRO A 97 31.53 20.77 15.82
CA PRO A 97 32.38 21.58 16.66
C PRO A 97 33.72 21.85 15.97
N VAL A 98 34.03 23.14 15.87
CA VAL A 98 35.27 23.70 15.34
C VAL A 98 36.42 23.46 16.33
N THR A 99 37.58 22.98 15.87
CA THR A 99 38.86 23.15 16.57
C THR A 99 39.90 23.73 15.61
N GLU A 100 40.51 24.83 16.04
CA GLU A 100 41.46 25.71 15.35
C GLU A 100 42.82 25.06 14.98
N PRO A 101 43.59 25.67 14.06
CA PRO A 101 44.76 25.04 13.43
C PRO A 101 46.09 25.39 14.12
N VAL A 102 47.10 24.52 13.97
CA VAL A 102 48.50 24.83 14.27
C VAL A 102 49.33 24.83 12.99
N MET A 103 49.96 25.98 12.74
CA MET A 103 50.94 26.25 11.69
C MET A 103 52.28 25.53 11.93
N ILE A 104 52.91 25.00 10.88
CA ILE A 104 54.38 25.04 10.70
C ILE A 104 54.71 25.24 9.20
N THR A 105 55.57 26.24 8.96
CA THR A 105 56.23 26.66 7.69
C THR A 105 57.26 25.60 7.23
N THR A 106 57.74 25.45 5.99
CA THR A 106 58.41 26.40 5.11
C THR A 106 58.98 25.62 3.90
N ALA A 107 59.20 26.35 2.80
CA ALA A 107 60.27 26.22 1.80
C ALA A 107 60.08 25.29 0.58
N ALA A 108 60.11 25.96 -0.57
CA ALA A 108 60.23 25.44 -1.93
C ALA A 108 61.70 25.14 -2.29
N ALA A 109 61.90 24.13 -3.16
CA ALA A 109 63.04 24.04 -4.07
C ALA A 109 62.70 23.13 -5.27
N GLU A 110 62.80 23.67 -6.47
CA GLU A 110 62.71 22.96 -7.77
C GLU A 110 64.02 22.23 -8.09
N VAL A 111 63.97 20.99 -8.61
CA VAL A 111 64.96 20.44 -9.58
C VAL A 111 64.32 19.39 -10.52
N LYS A 112 64.69 19.50 -11.80
CA LYS A 112 64.41 18.73 -13.04
C LYS A 112 64.56 17.18 -13.02
N ALA A 113 63.71 16.52 -13.85
CA ALA A 113 63.88 15.38 -14.81
C ALA A 113 65.04 14.34 -14.61
N GLU A 114 64.94 13.01 -14.79
CA GLU A 114 64.07 12.02 -15.49
C GLU A 114 64.33 10.59 -14.89
N PRO A 115 63.65 9.48 -15.31
CA PRO A 115 63.39 8.23 -14.53
C PRO A 115 64.47 7.14 -14.81
N PRO A 116 64.36 5.83 -14.42
CA PRO A 116 63.22 5.05 -13.89
C PRO A 116 63.52 4.03 -12.78
N LYS A 117 62.50 3.60 -12.03
CA LYS A 117 62.10 2.18 -11.84
C LYS A 117 61.06 1.99 -10.74
N ASP A 118 60.32 0.90 -10.94
CA ASP A 118 59.57 0.11 -9.97
C ASP A 118 58.12 0.53 -9.71
N ALA A 119 57.27 -0.40 -10.13
CA ALA A 119 55.84 -0.44 -9.90
C ALA A 119 55.58 -0.62 -8.42
N GLU A 120 54.89 0.34 -7.82
CA GLU A 120 54.31 0.19 -6.50
C GLU A 120 52.86 0.67 -6.61
N SER A 121 51.97 -0.27 -6.33
CA SER A 121 50.52 -0.17 -6.38
C SER A 121 50.01 1.05 -5.63
N GLU A 122 49.31 1.95 -6.32
CA GLU A 122 48.48 2.96 -5.67
C GLU A 122 47.44 2.26 -4.77
N PRO A 123 47.22 2.74 -3.53
CA PRO A 123 46.11 2.26 -2.73
C PRO A 123 44.82 2.68 -3.41
N SER A 124 44.04 1.67 -3.84
CA SER A 124 42.67 1.83 -4.34
C SER A 124 41.92 2.78 -3.42
N ALA A 125 41.53 3.95 -3.94
CA ALA A 125 40.58 4.81 -3.29
C ALA A 125 39.37 3.94 -2.91
N ALA A 126 39.09 3.87 -1.61
CA ALA A 126 37.90 3.20 -1.10
C ALA A 126 36.69 3.83 -1.81
N ALA A 127 35.91 2.99 -2.50
CA ALA A 127 34.66 3.40 -3.09
C ALA A 127 33.81 4.08 -2.01
N ILE A 128 33.45 5.34 -2.25
CA ILE A 128 32.40 6.01 -1.48
C ILE A 128 31.17 5.10 -1.60
N PRO A 129 30.51 4.69 -0.50
CA PRO A 129 29.29 3.90 -0.58
C PRO A 129 28.31 4.64 -1.49
N ALA A 130 27.78 3.94 -2.50
CA ALA A 130 26.71 4.49 -3.32
C ALA A 130 25.57 4.91 -2.38
N GLU A 131 25.14 6.17 -2.48
CA GLU A 131 23.98 6.67 -1.76
C GLU A 131 22.79 5.79 -2.14
N VAL A 132 22.17 5.13 -1.14
CA VAL A 132 21.08 4.20 -1.40
C VAL A 132 19.85 5.02 -1.79
N LYS A 133 19.44 4.92 -3.06
CA LYS A 133 18.24 5.59 -3.57
C LYS A 133 17.02 5.15 -2.73
N THR A 134 16.30 6.14 -2.19
CA THR A 134 14.98 5.92 -1.59
C THR A 134 13.92 5.99 -2.68
N PHE A 135 13.13 4.94 -2.83
CA PHE A 135 12.09 4.89 -3.86
C PHE A 135 10.82 5.61 -3.42
N GLY A 136 10.28 6.41 -4.33
CA GLY A 136 8.98 7.06 -4.16
C GLY A 136 7.83 6.14 -4.57
N ILE A 137 6.92 5.81 -3.65
CA ILE A 137 5.74 5.01 -3.97
C ILE A 137 4.47 5.82 -3.70
N VAL A 138 3.55 5.84 -4.67
CA VAL A 138 2.28 6.57 -4.55
C VAL A 138 1.06 5.66 -4.75
N THR A 139 0.13 5.72 -3.81
CA THR A 139 -1.20 5.09 -3.88
C THR A 139 -2.28 6.11 -3.50
N GLY A 140 -3.53 5.70 -3.32
CA GLY A 140 -4.64 6.59 -2.99
C GLY A 140 -5.70 5.93 -2.11
N ASN A 141 -6.60 6.77 -1.59
CA ASN A 141 -7.73 6.35 -0.76
C ASN A 141 -8.98 6.01 -1.59
N GLY A 142 -10.04 5.56 -0.91
CA GLY A 142 -11.33 5.29 -1.55
C GLY A 142 -11.36 4.02 -2.41
N TYR A 143 -10.43 3.10 -2.14
CA TYR A 143 -10.29 1.82 -2.82
C TYR A 143 -10.18 0.65 -1.84
N ALA A 144 -10.85 0.78 -0.69
CA ALA A 144 -10.98 -0.29 0.30
C ALA A 144 -11.68 -1.53 -0.30
N PRO A 145 -11.27 -2.75 0.06
CA PRO A 145 -10.26 -3.11 1.08
C PRO A 145 -8.81 -3.10 0.59
N PHE A 146 -8.56 -2.70 -0.66
CA PHE A 146 -7.25 -2.80 -1.29
C PHE A 146 -6.29 -1.72 -0.83
N THR A 147 -6.69 -0.44 -0.90
CA THR A 147 -5.90 0.70 -0.43
C THR A 147 -6.76 1.80 0.17
N ASP A 148 -6.39 2.21 1.37
CA ASP A 148 -6.91 3.38 2.08
C ASP A 148 -6.07 3.58 3.36
N GLU A 149 -5.66 4.81 3.65
CA GLU A 149 -4.81 5.15 4.80
C GLU A 149 -5.47 4.82 6.14
N THR A 150 -6.80 4.71 6.17
CA THR A 150 -7.55 4.34 7.37
C THR A 150 -7.61 2.84 7.61
N LEU A 151 -7.20 2.02 6.64
CA LEU A 151 -7.15 0.57 6.78
C LEU A 151 -5.87 0.12 7.50
N PRO A 152 -5.91 -1.00 8.23
CA PRO A 152 -4.70 -1.61 8.77
C PRO A 152 -3.65 -1.84 7.68
N GLY A 153 -2.43 -1.33 7.89
CA GLY A 153 -1.35 -1.43 6.91
C GLY A 153 -1.63 -0.70 5.59
N GLY A 154 -2.51 0.30 5.59
CA GLY A 154 -2.90 1.04 4.39
C GLY A 154 -3.75 0.23 3.39
N GLY A 155 -4.25 -0.95 3.78
CA GLY A 155 -5.07 -1.84 2.95
C GLY A 155 -4.34 -3.09 2.46
N MET A 156 -5.10 -4.05 1.93
CA MET A 156 -4.59 -5.36 1.52
C MET A 156 -3.43 -5.25 0.53
N VAL A 157 -3.58 -4.45 -0.53
CA VAL A 157 -2.56 -4.37 -1.59
C VAL A 157 -1.36 -3.56 -1.12
N THR A 158 -1.55 -2.53 -0.30
CA THR A 158 -0.44 -1.82 0.35
C THR A 158 0.45 -2.81 1.10
N GLN A 159 -0.16 -3.68 1.91
CA GLN A 159 0.58 -4.70 2.65
C GLN A 159 1.33 -5.68 1.74
N LEU A 160 0.71 -6.11 0.64
CA LEU A 160 1.35 -6.99 -0.34
C LEU A 160 2.55 -6.33 -1.02
N VAL A 161 2.46 -5.05 -1.38
CA VAL A 161 3.53 -4.31 -2.04
C VAL A 161 4.71 -4.07 -1.09
N GLU A 162 4.43 -3.57 0.11
CA GLU A 162 5.47 -3.29 1.10
C GLU A 162 6.23 -4.55 1.50
N MET A 163 5.51 -5.67 1.71
CA MET A 163 6.12 -6.95 2.03
C MET A 163 6.85 -7.56 0.84
N GLY A 164 6.30 -7.46 -0.36
CA GLY A 164 6.99 -7.94 -1.55
C GLY A 164 8.32 -7.23 -1.76
N ILE A 165 8.39 -5.91 -1.56
CA ILE A 165 9.67 -5.17 -1.61
C ILE A 165 10.60 -5.62 -0.49
N PHE A 166 10.08 -5.74 0.73
CA PHE A 166 10.88 -6.11 1.89
C PHE A 166 11.47 -7.53 1.78
N ARG A 167 10.71 -8.50 1.24
CA ARG A 167 11.18 -9.86 0.95
C ARG A 167 12.20 -9.87 -0.19
N ALA A 168 12.02 -9.01 -1.19
CA ALA A 168 12.96 -8.91 -2.29
C ALA A 168 14.35 -8.45 -1.83
N ASP A 169 14.40 -7.38 -1.03
CA ASP A 169 15.61 -6.91 -0.37
C ASP A 169 15.24 -5.94 0.78
N PRO A 170 15.44 -6.34 2.06
CA PRO A 170 15.12 -5.49 3.21
C PRO A 170 15.88 -4.17 3.24
N ALA A 171 17.01 -4.08 2.52
CA ALA A 171 17.83 -2.88 2.45
C ALA A 171 17.29 -1.83 1.48
N ILE A 172 16.23 -2.12 0.69
CA ILE A 172 15.60 -1.14 -0.19
C ILE A 172 14.77 -0.16 0.66
N PRO A 173 15.16 1.14 0.70
CA PRO A 173 14.36 2.16 1.36
C PRO A 173 13.28 2.66 0.41
N TYR A 174 12.09 2.93 0.95
CA TYR A 174 11.01 3.59 0.22
C TYR A 174 10.24 4.54 1.12
N ASN A 175 9.53 5.48 0.50
CA ASN A 175 8.43 6.19 1.14
C ASN A 175 7.12 5.85 0.42
N LEU A 176 6.03 5.77 1.19
CA LEU A 176 4.68 5.56 0.66
C LEU A 176 3.87 6.82 0.91
N THR A 177 3.24 7.36 -0.14
CA THR A 177 2.37 8.54 -0.06
C THR A 177 0.99 8.23 -0.62
N PHE A 178 -0.05 8.69 0.07
CA PHE A 178 -1.43 8.64 -0.41
C PHE A 178 -1.80 9.95 -1.10
N ILE A 179 -2.09 9.89 -2.40
CA ILE A 179 -2.60 10.98 -3.23
C ILE A 179 -3.90 10.50 -3.86
N ASN A 180 -5.00 11.21 -3.61
CA ASN A 180 -6.34 10.77 -4.04
C ASN A 180 -6.63 11.12 -5.51
N ASP A 181 -5.82 11.98 -6.13
CA ASP A 181 -5.87 12.24 -7.56
C ASP A 181 -5.20 11.07 -8.31
N TRP A 182 -5.97 9.99 -8.47
CA TRP A 182 -5.51 8.77 -9.13
C TRP A 182 -5.03 9.05 -10.56
N GLN A 183 -5.69 9.91 -11.33
CA GLN A 183 -5.25 10.21 -12.69
C GLN A 183 -3.90 10.94 -12.72
N ALA A 184 -3.62 11.83 -11.77
CA ALA A 184 -2.32 12.48 -11.67
C ALA A 184 -1.15 11.48 -11.53
N HIS A 185 -1.38 10.29 -10.95
CA HIS A 185 -0.33 9.27 -10.82
C HIS A 185 0.24 8.89 -12.20
N ILE A 186 -0.63 8.65 -13.16
CA ILE A 186 -0.27 8.18 -14.51
C ILE A 186 -0.05 9.33 -15.50
N ASP A 187 -0.70 10.47 -15.30
CA ASP A 187 -0.57 11.61 -16.22
C ASP A 187 0.66 12.48 -15.94
N ALA A 188 1.09 12.55 -14.67
CA ALA A 188 2.13 13.50 -14.26
C ALA A 188 3.18 12.91 -13.31
N LEU A 189 2.78 12.24 -12.23
CA LEU A 189 3.69 11.90 -11.13
C LEU A 189 4.74 10.86 -11.52
N LEU A 190 4.32 9.74 -12.12
CA LEU A 190 5.25 8.71 -12.59
C LEU A 190 6.03 9.17 -13.84
N PRO A 191 5.41 9.78 -14.86
CA PRO A 191 6.14 10.28 -16.04
C PRO A 191 7.21 11.33 -15.71
N SER A 192 6.99 12.18 -14.71
CA SER A 192 7.96 13.19 -14.28
C SER A 192 9.08 12.64 -13.39
N GLY A 193 8.94 11.41 -12.88
CA GLY A 193 9.85 10.83 -11.89
C GLY A 193 9.68 11.38 -10.48
N ALA A 194 8.55 12.05 -10.18
CA ALA A 194 8.23 12.48 -8.82
C ALA A 194 7.98 11.29 -7.88
N TYR A 195 7.46 10.20 -8.45
CA TYR A 195 7.36 8.88 -7.81
C TYR A 195 7.84 7.81 -8.78
N ASP A 196 8.38 6.72 -8.23
CA ASP A 196 8.91 5.59 -8.99
C ASP A 196 7.83 4.54 -9.29
N LEU A 197 6.97 4.23 -8.31
CA LEU A 197 5.94 3.20 -8.41
C LEU A 197 4.55 3.73 -8.04
N SER A 198 3.50 3.12 -8.61
CA SER A 198 2.13 3.31 -8.15
C SER A 198 1.32 2.03 -8.15
N PHE A 199 0.35 1.92 -7.24
CA PHE A 199 -0.54 0.78 -7.10
C PHE A 199 -1.87 1.17 -6.42
N PRO A 200 -2.91 0.32 -6.49
CA PRO A 200 -3.07 -0.79 -7.42
C PRO A 200 -3.66 -0.32 -8.75
N TRP A 201 -3.21 -0.93 -9.85
CA TRP A 201 -3.74 -0.64 -11.18
C TRP A 201 -4.21 -1.92 -11.87
N VAL A 202 -5.38 -1.85 -12.48
CA VAL A 202 -5.82 -2.87 -13.43
C VAL A 202 -5.00 -2.77 -14.70
N ARG A 203 -4.44 -3.90 -15.13
CA ARG A 203 -3.70 -4.02 -16.40
C ARG A 203 -4.69 -4.24 -17.55
N PRO A 204 -4.76 -3.33 -18.54
CA PRO A 204 -5.52 -3.59 -19.76
C PRO A 204 -4.97 -4.81 -20.50
N ASP A 205 -5.77 -5.42 -21.38
CA ASP A 205 -5.28 -6.48 -22.26
C ASP A 205 -4.38 -5.87 -23.37
N CYS A 206 -3.13 -5.60 -23.00
CA CYS A 206 -2.13 -5.00 -23.88
C CYS A 206 -1.71 -5.92 -25.03
N GLU A 207 -2.08 -7.21 -24.95
CA GLU A 207 -1.81 -8.22 -25.96
C GLU A 207 -2.99 -8.44 -26.91
N ALA A 208 -4.19 -7.95 -26.57
CA ALA A 208 -5.36 -8.05 -27.43
C ALA A 208 -5.12 -7.30 -28.75
N GLY A 209 -5.31 -7.99 -29.88
CA GLY A 209 -5.34 -7.38 -31.21
C GLY A 209 -6.57 -6.48 -31.47
N ALA A 210 -7.35 -6.16 -30.44
CA ALA A 210 -8.48 -5.24 -30.53
C ALA A 210 -8.00 -3.78 -30.38
N MET A 211 -8.79 -2.84 -30.90
CA MET A 211 -8.53 -1.42 -30.64
C MET A 211 -8.85 -1.12 -29.17
N LEU A 212 -7.79 -0.94 -28.37
CA LEU A 212 -7.90 -0.42 -27.00
C LEU A 212 -8.46 1.00 -27.01
N SER A 213 -9.07 1.40 -25.89
CA SER A 213 -9.39 2.81 -25.66
C SER A 213 -8.10 3.64 -25.66
N ALA A 214 -8.19 4.95 -25.93
CA ALA A 214 -7.01 5.81 -25.94
C ALA A 214 -6.27 5.80 -24.58
N GLY A 215 -7.02 5.72 -23.47
CA GLY A 215 -6.44 5.64 -22.13
C GLY A 215 -5.74 4.30 -21.88
N ASP A 216 -6.34 3.19 -22.30
CA ASP A 216 -5.73 1.85 -22.14
C ASP A 216 -4.51 1.67 -23.04
N GLN A 217 -4.57 2.18 -24.27
CA GLN A 217 -3.42 2.22 -25.17
C GLN A 217 -2.27 3.01 -24.52
N ALA A 218 -2.54 4.18 -23.95
CA ALA A 218 -1.52 4.98 -23.26
C ALA A 218 -0.93 4.25 -22.04
N ARG A 219 -1.75 3.51 -21.28
CA ARG A 219 -1.28 2.66 -20.17
C ARG A 219 -0.33 1.57 -20.67
N CYS A 220 -0.72 0.84 -21.71
CA CYS A 220 0.09 -0.23 -22.31
C CYS A 220 1.40 0.30 -22.93
N ASP A 221 1.35 1.47 -23.57
CA ASP A 221 2.50 2.05 -24.26
C ASP A 221 3.54 2.62 -23.29
N ASN A 222 3.12 3.18 -22.16
CA ASN A 222 4.00 3.96 -21.28
C ASN A 222 4.39 3.27 -19.97
N PHE A 223 3.67 2.23 -19.54
CA PHE A 223 3.91 1.60 -18.22
C PHE A 223 4.33 0.14 -18.32
N VAL A 224 5.16 -0.27 -17.35
CA VAL A 224 5.42 -1.67 -17.03
C VAL A 224 4.52 -2.05 -15.86
N PHE A 225 3.96 -3.24 -15.91
CA PHE A 225 3.11 -3.81 -14.86
C PHE A 225 3.87 -4.95 -14.19
N SER A 226 3.73 -5.07 -12.87
CA SER A 226 4.18 -6.23 -12.09
C SER A 226 3.46 -7.50 -12.50
N ALA A 227 3.88 -8.65 -11.99
CA ALA A 227 3.03 -9.82 -11.89
C ALA A 227 1.73 -9.49 -11.12
N PRO A 228 0.63 -10.22 -11.35
CA PRO A 228 -0.64 -9.96 -10.66
C PRO A 228 -0.49 -10.18 -9.15
N LEU A 229 -0.86 -9.17 -8.37
CA LEU A 229 -0.83 -9.23 -6.89
C LEU A 229 -2.08 -9.89 -6.32
N TYR A 230 -3.24 -9.60 -6.92
CA TYR A 230 -4.55 -10.06 -6.47
C TYR A 230 -5.55 -10.00 -7.63
N GLU A 231 -6.50 -10.93 -7.67
CA GLU A 231 -7.58 -10.96 -8.66
C GLU A 231 -8.86 -10.37 -8.06
N ILE A 232 -9.47 -9.45 -8.80
CA ILE A 232 -10.69 -8.74 -8.40
C ILE A 232 -11.85 -9.05 -9.33
N VAL A 233 -13.06 -8.71 -8.91
CA VAL A 233 -14.29 -8.97 -9.67
C VAL A 233 -14.98 -7.65 -9.96
N ASP A 234 -14.82 -7.15 -11.19
CA ASP A 234 -15.58 -6.00 -11.66
C ASP A 234 -17.02 -6.42 -11.97
N GLY A 235 -17.98 -5.61 -11.52
CA GLY A 235 -19.40 -5.86 -11.69
C GLY A 235 -20.20 -4.60 -11.97
N PHE A 236 -21.52 -4.71 -11.82
CA PHE A 236 -22.46 -3.62 -12.01
C PHE A 236 -23.37 -3.48 -10.79
N PHE A 237 -23.66 -2.24 -10.41
CA PHE A 237 -24.59 -1.89 -9.35
C PHE A 237 -25.72 -1.05 -9.92
N ALA A 238 -26.95 -1.28 -9.46
CA ALA A 238 -28.11 -0.50 -9.86
C ALA A 238 -29.05 -0.29 -8.66
N THR A 239 -29.92 0.71 -8.77
CA THR A 239 -30.97 0.90 -7.77
C THR A 239 -31.90 -0.31 -7.72
N ARG A 240 -32.27 -0.69 -6.50
CA ARG A 240 -33.16 -1.82 -6.24
C ARG A 240 -34.50 -1.62 -6.92
N GLY A 241 -34.97 -2.67 -7.61
CA GLY A 241 -36.22 -2.63 -8.37
C GLY A 241 -36.13 -1.97 -9.76
N SER A 242 -34.97 -1.47 -10.18
CA SER A 242 -34.75 -0.97 -11.56
C SER A 242 -34.85 -2.07 -12.63
N GLY A 243 -34.66 -3.34 -12.23
CA GLY A 243 -34.54 -4.49 -13.12
C GLY A 243 -33.15 -4.67 -13.73
N LEU A 244 -32.27 -3.67 -13.64
CA LEU A 244 -30.93 -3.70 -14.25
C LEU A 244 -29.94 -4.59 -13.47
N ALA A 245 -30.11 -4.71 -12.15
CA ALA A 245 -29.33 -5.65 -11.33
C ALA A 245 -29.60 -7.13 -11.68
N LEU A 246 -30.69 -7.42 -12.39
CA LEU A 246 -31.06 -8.77 -12.83
C LEU A 246 -30.72 -9.02 -14.31
N ALA A 247 -30.11 -8.06 -15.00
CA ALA A 247 -29.70 -8.24 -16.38
C ALA A 247 -28.68 -9.38 -16.49
N THR A 248 -28.87 -10.28 -17.45
CA THR A 248 -27.97 -11.42 -17.69
C THR A 248 -27.23 -11.31 -19.01
N ASN A 249 -27.44 -10.22 -19.76
CA ASN A 249 -26.79 -9.95 -21.04
C ASN A 249 -26.35 -8.48 -21.10
N TYR A 250 -25.10 -8.25 -21.52
CA TYR A 250 -24.56 -6.89 -21.70
C TYR A 250 -25.38 -6.05 -22.69
N ALA A 251 -26.03 -6.67 -23.68
CA ALA A 251 -26.91 -5.97 -24.61
C ALA A 251 -28.09 -5.25 -23.91
N ASP A 252 -28.51 -5.72 -22.73
CA ASP A 252 -29.58 -5.08 -21.94
C ASP A 252 -29.12 -3.76 -21.29
N LEU A 253 -27.81 -3.53 -21.24
CA LEU A 253 -27.19 -2.31 -20.71
C LEU A 253 -26.87 -1.29 -21.82
N GLU A 254 -27.11 -1.61 -23.10
CA GLU A 254 -26.96 -0.64 -24.19
C GLU A 254 -27.96 0.53 -24.02
N GLY A 255 -27.49 1.74 -24.32
CA GLY A 255 -28.23 2.99 -24.16
C GLY A 255 -28.39 3.47 -22.72
N LYS A 256 -27.74 2.82 -21.74
CA LYS A 256 -27.75 3.24 -20.34
C LYS A 256 -26.66 4.26 -20.04
N ARG A 257 -26.88 5.01 -18.96
CA ARG A 257 -25.91 5.91 -18.34
C ARG A 257 -25.13 5.12 -17.30
N ILE A 258 -23.85 4.94 -17.51
CA ILE A 258 -22.96 4.17 -16.64
C ILE A 258 -21.98 5.14 -15.97
N CYS A 259 -21.81 5.02 -14.67
CA CYS A 259 -20.74 5.71 -13.94
C CYS A 259 -19.57 4.77 -13.70
N ARG A 260 -18.36 5.25 -14.00
CA ARG A 260 -17.10 4.58 -13.68
C ARG A 260 -16.01 5.64 -13.48
N PRO A 261 -15.32 5.68 -12.33
CA PRO A 261 -14.39 6.76 -12.03
C PRO A 261 -13.26 6.89 -13.09
N GLU A 262 -12.70 8.08 -13.24
CA GLU A 262 -11.64 8.35 -14.23
C GLU A 262 -10.36 7.53 -13.98
N GLY A 263 -10.08 7.19 -12.71
CA GLY A 263 -9.04 6.25 -12.27
C GLY A 263 -9.05 4.90 -13.00
N TYR A 264 -10.22 4.43 -13.42
CA TYR A 264 -10.43 3.04 -13.79
C TYR A 264 -10.29 2.85 -15.30
N THR A 265 -9.80 1.69 -15.75
CA THR A 265 -9.76 1.36 -17.19
C THR A 265 -11.18 1.23 -17.76
N THR A 266 -11.45 1.70 -18.98
CA THR A 266 -12.72 1.42 -19.67
C THR A 266 -12.70 0.11 -20.44
N GLY A 267 -11.53 -0.54 -20.57
CA GLY A 267 -11.35 -1.79 -21.29
C GLY A 267 -12.31 -2.89 -20.87
N VAL A 268 -12.71 -2.94 -19.59
CA VAL A 268 -13.71 -3.90 -19.09
C VAL A 268 -15.09 -3.71 -19.72
N LEU A 269 -15.48 -2.47 -20.01
CA LEU A 269 -16.73 -2.14 -20.69
C LEU A 269 -16.58 -2.31 -22.21
N ASP A 270 -15.44 -1.87 -22.75
CA ASP A 270 -15.16 -1.95 -24.18
C ASP A 270 -15.11 -3.40 -24.66
N ALA A 271 -14.51 -4.31 -23.87
CA ALA A 271 -14.41 -5.74 -24.16
C ALA A 271 -15.77 -6.44 -24.29
N VAL A 272 -16.80 -5.91 -23.61
CA VAL A 272 -18.17 -6.45 -23.64
C VAL A 272 -19.11 -5.63 -24.55
N GLY A 273 -18.56 -4.68 -25.30
CA GLY A 273 -19.30 -3.88 -26.27
C GLY A 273 -20.07 -2.70 -25.68
N LEU A 274 -19.80 -2.33 -24.42
CA LEU A 274 -20.37 -1.18 -23.73
C LEU A 274 -19.46 0.04 -23.83
N SER A 275 -19.15 0.45 -25.07
CA SER A 275 -18.31 1.61 -25.36
C SER A 275 -19.13 2.81 -25.85
N VAL A 276 -18.60 4.02 -25.70
CA VAL A 276 -19.23 5.22 -26.30
C VAL A 276 -19.19 5.11 -27.83
N PRO A 277 -20.30 5.38 -28.56
CA PRO A 277 -21.55 6.03 -28.13
C PRO A 277 -22.71 5.08 -27.77
N LYS A 278 -22.47 3.77 -27.63
CA LYS A 278 -23.54 2.82 -27.26
C LYS A 278 -24.03 3.02 -25.82
N ILE A 279 -23.22 3.61 -24.97
CA ILE A 279 -23.57 4.02 -23.61
C ILE A 279 -23.23 5.50 -23.41
N GLU A 280 -23.81 6.10 -22.36
CA GLU A 280 -23.35 7.38 -21.82
C GLU A 280 -22.44 7.09 -20.62
N LEU A 281 -21.24 7.68 -20.58
CA LEU A 281 -20.25 7.41 -19.53
C LEU A 281 -20.02 8.67 -18.68
N MET A 282 -20.28 8.56 -17.37
CA MET A 282 -19.94 9.57 -16.38
C MET A 282 -18.68 9.12 -15.61
N ARG A 283 -17.71 10.02 -15.47
CA ARG A 283 -16.39 9.70 -14.91
C ARG A 283 -15.94 10.70 -13.84
N PRO A 284 -16.50 10.64 -12.62
CA PRO A 284 -16.00 11.46 -11.52
C PRO A 284 -14.62 10.96 -11.04
N ALA A 285 -13.98 11.74 -10.17
CA ALA A 285 -12.72 11.34 -9.54
C ALA A 285 -12.94 10.22 -8.51
N ASP A 286 -13.97 10.38 -7.67
CA ASP A 286 -14.22 9.49 -6.53
C ASP A 286 -15.27 8.41 -6.82
N THR A 287 -15.12 7.26 -6.17
CA THR A 287 -16.06 6.14 -6.27
C THR A 287 -17.43 6.51 -5.69
N GLU A 288 -17.47 7.20 -4.55
CA GLU A 288 -18.72 7.55 -3.86
C GLU A 288 -19.59 8.49 -4.70
N ASP A 289 -18.99 9.40 -5.47
CA ASP A 289 -19.70 10.27 -6.42
C ASP A 289 -20.52 9.48 -7.45
N CYS A 290 -20.05 8.29 -7.84
CA CYS A 290 -20.82 7.42 -8.74
C CYS A 290 -22.09 6.88 -8.08
N PHE A 291 -22.03 6.51 -6.81
CA PHE A 291 -23.19 6.03 -6.07
C PHE A 291 -24.14 7.16 -5.69
N GLU A 292 -23.64 8.34 -5.36
CA GLU A 292 -24.47 9.53 -5.20
C GLU A 292 -25.20 9.88 -6.50
N ALA A 293 -24.51 9.79 -7.65
CA ALA A 293 -25.12 9.98 -8.96
C ALA A 293 -26.18 8.90 -9.27
N LEU A 294 -25.96 7.65 -8.86
CA LEU A 294 -26.92 6.56 -8.99
C LEU A 294 -28.19 6.85 -8.17
N MET A 295 -28.03 7.25 -6.91
CA MET A 295 -29.14 7.58 -6.01
C MET A 295 -29.89 8.84 -6.46
N ALA A 296 -29.20 9.79 -7.08
CA ALA A 296 -29.80 10.97 -7.69
C ALA A 296 -30.47 10.68 -9.05
N GLY A 297 -30.41 9.44 -9.56
CA GLY A 297 -30.95 9.04 -10.86
C GLY A 297 -30.23 9.69 -12.05
N LYS A 298 -29.00 10.19 -11.86
CA LYS A 298 -28.16 10.79 -12.91
C LYS A 298 -27.49 9.72 -13.78
N VAL A 299 -27.26 8.54 -13.22
CA VAL A 299 -26.82 7.34 -13.93
C VAL A 299 -27.78 6.18 -13.63
N ASP A 300 -27.77 5.17 -14.48
CA ASP A 300 -28.59 3.96 -14.34
C ASP A 300 -27.80 2.83 -13.66
N LEU A 301 -26.47 2.83 -13.84
CA LEU A 301 -25.56 1.79 -13.36
C LEU A 301 -24.24 2.42 -12.85
N VAL A 302 -23.61 1.78 -11.88
CA VAL A 302 -22.21 1.98 -11.52
C VAL A 302 -21.43 0.72 -11.91
N SER A 303 -20.25 0.87 -12.53
CA SER A 303 -19.40 -0.25 -12.94
C SER A 303 -17.99 -0.13 -12.37
N ILE A 304 -17.70 -0.95 -11.37
CA ILE A 304 -16.45 -0.97 -10.57
C ILE A 304 -16.28 -2.36 -9.95
N ASP A 305 -15.18 -2.56 -9.23
CA ASP A 305 -14.95 -3.75 -8.41
C ASP A 305 -16.06 -3.97 -7.35
N ALA A 306 -16.39 -5.24 -7.11
CA ALA A 306 -17.45 -5.65 -6.20
C ALA A 306 -17.20 -5.20 -4.75
N GLU A 307 -15.99 -5.42 -4.21
CA GLU A 307 -15.65 -5.09 -2.82
C GLU A 307 -15.56 -3.59 -2.59
N VAL A 308 -15.04 -2.85 -3.57
CA VAL A 308 -14.99 -1.38 -3.55
C VAL A 308 -16.41 -0.80 -3.61
N GLY A 309 -17.28 -1.38 -4.44
CA GLY A 309 -18.67 -0.97 -4.51
C GLY A 309 -19.44 -1.25 -3.24
N ASP A 310 -19.28 -2.43 -2.65
CA ASP A 310 -19.92 -2.78 -1.37
C ASP A 310 -19.45 -1.84 -0.25
N THR A 311 -18.17 -1.49 -0.22
CA THR A 311 -17.64 -0.53 0.76
C THR A 311 -18.23 0.87 0.57
N ALA A 312 -18.30 1.37 -0.66
CA ALA A 312 -18.89 2.68 -0.94
C ALA A 312 -20.39 2.71 -0.59
N ILE A 313 -21.12 1.64 -0.89
CA ILE A 313 -22.54 1.48 -0.52
C ILE A 313 -22.73 1.50 1.01
N ALA A 314 -21.84 0.83 1.75
CA ALA A 314 -21.86 0.80 3.20
C ALA A 314 -21.56 2.19 3.80
N ASN A 315 -20.51 2.87 3.32
CA ASN A 315 -20.12 4.22 3.76
C ASN A 315 -21.26 5.24 3.57
N LEU A 316 -21.93 5.18 2.42
CA LEU A 316 -23.06 6.06 2.11
C LEU A 316 -24.36 5.66 2.82
N GLY A 317 -24.41 4.49 3.45
CA GLY A 317 -25.60 3.99 4.14
C GLY A 317 -26.76 3.63 3.21
N ILE A 318 -26.47 3.22 1.97
CA ILE A 318 -27.47 2.98 0.91
C ILE A 318 -27.66 1.50 0.55
N ALA A 319 -27.18 0.58 1.38
CA ALA A 319 -27.32 -0.88 1.16
C ALA A 319 -28.77 -1.33 0.97
N ALA A 320 -29.72 -0.63 1.60
CA ALA A 320 -31.16 -0.88 1.46
C ALA A 320 -31.76 -0.43 0.12
N ASP A 321 -30.99 0.26 -0.74
CA ASP A 321 -31.47 0.83 -1.98
C ASP A 321 -30.70 0.40 -3.24
N VAL A 322 -29.57 -0.29 -3.10
CA VAL A 322 -28.70 -0.71 -4.22
C VAL A 322 -28.56 -2.23 -4.24
N ASP A 323 -28.63 -2.81 -5.45
CA ASP A 323 -28.35 -4.22 -5.72
C ASP A 323 -27.11 -4.33 -6.63
N SER A 324 -26.22 -5.27 -6.32
CA SER A 324 -25.16 -5.73 -7.22
C SER A 324 -25.71 -6.75 -8.21
N ASN A 325 -25.20 -6.75 -9.45
CA ASN A 325 -25.53 -7.71 -10.49
C ASN A 325 -24.56 -8.91 -10.42
N PRO A 326 -25.03 -10.12 -10.05
CA PRO A 326 -24.16 -11.29 -9.90
C PRO A 326 -23.92 -12.06 -11.21
N TYR A 327 -24.51 -11.63 -12.32
CA TYR A 327 -24.49 -12.36 -13.60
C TYR A 327 -23.51 -11.75 -14.62
N LEU A 328 -23.26 -10.44 -14.51
CA LEU A 328 -22.41 -9.67 -15.42
C LEU A 328 -21.15 -9.24 -14.68
N THR A 329 -20.20 -10.15 -14.58
CA THR A 329 -18.94 -9.96 -13.86
C THR A 329 -17.74 -10.22 -14.76
N THR A 330 -16.65 -9.50 -14.53
CA THR A 330 -15.38 -9.66 -15.24
C THR A 330 -14.25 -9.80 -14.22
N LEU A 331 -13.41 -10.83 -14.38
CA LEU A 331 -12.20 -10.97 -13.57
C LEU A 331 -11.13 -10.02 -14.08
N GLN A 332 -10.47 -9.31 -13.17
CA GLN A 332 -9.33 -8.46 -13.46
C GLN A 332 -8.23 -8.74 -12.43
N SER A 333 -7.00 -8.30 -12.71
CA SER A 333 -5.90 -8.39 -11.76
C SER A 333 -5.34 -7.02 -11.42
N LEU A 334 -4.93 -6.87 -10.16
CA LEU A 334 -4.28 -5.67 -9.64
C LEU A 334 -2.76 -5.80 -9.70
N HIS A 335 -2.11 -4.71 -10.09
CA HIS A 335 -0.67 -4.64 -10.33
C HIS A 335 -0.05 -3.38 -9.72
N VAL A 336 1.26 -3.42 -9.52
CA VAL A 336 2.10 -2.23 -9.41
C VAL A 336 2.54 -1.80 -10.79
N ILE A 337 2.63 -0.49 -11.02
CA ILE A 337 3.14 0.07 -12.26
C ILE A 337 4.35 0.96 -12.04
N ALA A 338 5.19 1.01 -13.08
CA ALA A 338 6.31 1.94 -13.21
C ALA A 338 6.27 2.55 -14.62
N HIS A 339 6.65 3.81 -14.75
CA HIS A 339 6.79 4.41 -16.07
C HIS A 339 8.03 3.84 -16.78
N LYS A 340 7.90 3.47 -18.07
CA LYS A 340 8.97 2.81 -18.84
C LYS A 340 10.25 3.63 -18.97
N SER A 341 10.19 4.96 -18.80
CA SER A 341 11.37 5.82 -18.82
C SER A 341 12.25 5.72 -17.58
N ASN A 342 11.79 5.08 -16.50
CA ASN A 342 12.52 4.93 -15.25
C ASN A 342 13.04 3.48 -15.11
N PRO A 343 14.28 3.18 -15.57
CA PRO A 343 14.80 1.82 -15.57
C PRO A 343 15.00 1.26 -14.16
N GLU A 344 15.30 2.09 -13.15
CA GLU A 344 15.46 1.64 -11.77
C GLU A 344 14.12 1.21 -11.16
N ALA A 345 13.04 1.93 -11.44
CA ALA A 345 11.69 1.55 -11.01
C ALA A 345 11.22 0.26 -11.69
N VAL A 346 11.54 0.09 -12.98
CA VAL A 346 11.26 -1.16 -13.71
C VAL A 346 12.04 -2.33 -13.13
N GLU A 347 13.29 -2.14 -12.71
CA GLU A 347 14.04 -3.17 -12.00
C GLU A 347 13.42 -3.49 -10.63
N LEU A 348 12.93 -2.46 -9.92
CA LEU A 348 12.24 -2.66 -8.65
C LEU A 348 10.97 -3.49 -8.79
N ILE A 349 10.21 -3.35 -9.88
CA ILE A 349 9.07 -4.23 -10.18
C ILE A 349 9.51 -5.70 -10.24
N ALA A 350 10.60 -6.01 -10.96
CA ALA A 350 11.08 -7.38 -11.06
C ALA A 350 11.55 -7.95 -9.71
N LYS A 351 12.12 -7.11 -8.85
CA LYS A 351 12.48 -7.48 -7.47
C LYS A 351 11.24 -7.76 -6.64
N LEU A 352 10.26 -6.84 -6.66
CA LEU A 352 8.96 -6.98 -6.01
C LEU A 352 8.28 -8.30 -6.41
N ASP A 353 8.23 -8.62 -7.71
CA ASP A 353 7.64 -9.87 -8.20
C ASP A 353 8.31 -11.11 -7.57
N GLY A 354 9.64 -11.09 -7.43
CA GLY A 354 10.39 -12.14 -6.74
C GLY A 354 10.01 -12.26 -5.25
N GLY A 355 9.86 -11.13 -4.55
CA GLY A 355 9.43 -11.13 -3.15
C GLY A 355 7.99 -11.60 -2.97
N VAL A 356 7.09 -11.26 -3.90
CA VAL A 356 5.70 -11.76 -3.88
C VAL A 356 5.65 -13.28 -4.10
N VAL A 357 6.52 -13.84 -4.96
CA VAL A 357 6.66 -15.30 -5.12
C VAL A 357 7.06 -15.95 -3.78
N GLU A 358 8.01 -15.39 -3.05
CA GLU A 358 8.38 -15.88 -1.72
C GLU A 358 7.20 -15.83 -0.73
N MET A 359 6.39 -14.77 -0.78
CA MET A 359 5.19 -14.65 0.05
C MET A 359 4.15 -15.73 -0.25
N TYR A 360 4.02 -16.15 -1.52
CA TYR A 360 3.17 -17.30 -1.88
C TYR A 360 3.73 -18.61 -1.31
N GLU A 361 5.04 -18.83 -1.39
CA GLU A 361 5.68 -20.06 -0.92
C GLU A 361 5.65 -20.20 0.61
N SER A 362 5.80 -19.08 1.33
CA SER A 362 5.78 -19.04 2.80
C SER A 362 4.37 -19.06 3.40
N GLY A 363 3.35 -18.71 2.62
CA GLY A 363 1.96 -18.57 3.08
C GLY A 363 1.58 -17.14 3.50
N GLU A 364 2.55 -16.23 3.63
CA GLU A 364 2.32 -14.85 4.09
C GLU A 364 1.35 -14.06 3.20
N TRP A 365 1.35 -14.33 1.88
CA TRP A 365 0.38 -13.75 0.97
C TRP A 365 -1.06 -14.10 1.38
N TYR A 366 -1.32 -15.36 1.71
CA TYR A 366 -2.66 -15.84 2.09
C TYR A 366 -3.09 -15.28 3.44
N ASP A 367 -2.16 -15.09 4.38
CA ASP A 367 -2.44 -14.50 5.68
C ASP A 367 -2.85 -13.02 5.55
N ILE A 368 -2.13 -12.24 4.72
CA ILE A 368 -2.47 -10.84 4.45
C ILE A 368 -3.86 -10.75 3.82
N VAL A 369 -4.11 -11.54 2.77
CA VAL A 369 -5.37 -11.51 2.03
C VAL A 369 -6.55 -11.94 2.91
N SER A 370 -6.44 -13.09 3.58
CA SER A 370 -7.53 -13.60 4.43
C SER A 370 -7.85 -12.65 5.59
N THR A 371 -6.83 -12.04 6.21
CA THR A 371 -7.03 -11.07 7.29
C THR A 371 -7.74 -9.81 6.79
N ALA A 372 -7.32 -9.28 5.64
CA ALA A 372 -7.91 -8.07 5.08
C ALA A 372 -9.38 -8.28 4.68
N LEU A 373 -9.69 -9.39 4.01
CA LEU A 373 -11.06 -9.73 3.61
C LEU A 373 -11.96 -9.99 4.82
N ALA A 374 -11.49 -10.73 5.82
CA ALA A 374 -12.25 -10.96 7.05
C ALA A 374 -12.57 -9.64 7.78
N SER A 375 -11.59 -8.73 7.86
CA SER A 375 -11.78 -7.41 8.48
C SER A 375 -12.74 -6.51 7.69
N ASN A 376 -12.82 -6.69 6.36
CA ASN A 376 -13.75 -5.94 5.52
C ASN A 376 -15.20 -6.41 5.73
N MET A 377 -15.42 -7.71 5.88
CA MET A 377 -16.75 -8.31 6.09
C MET A 377 -17.37 -7.99 7.46
N GLU A 378 -16.56 -7.57 8.44
CA GLU A 378 -17.04 -7.21 9.79
C GLU A 378 -17.57 -5.76 9.90
N LYS A 379 -17.42 -4.95 8.85
CA LYS A 379 -17.97 -3.59 8.74
C LYS A 379 -19.39 -3.62 8.18
#